data_AF-A0A4R2RK58-F1
#
_entry.id   AF-A0A4R2RK58-F1
#
_cell.length_a   1.000
_cell.length_b   1.000
_cell.length_c   1.000
_cell.angle_alpha   90.00
_cell.angle_beta   90.00
_cell.angle_gamma   90.00
#
_symmetry.space_group_name_H-M   'P 1'
#
loop_
_entity.id
_entity.type
_entity.pdbx_description
1 polymer ?
#
loop_
_entity_poly.entity_id
_entity_poly.type
_entity_poly.pdbx_seq_one_letter_code
_entity_poly.pdbx_strand_id
1 'polypeptide(L)' 'MLKKMIVWAILLGIFLIAGYGLNLIRIAIVDKMAHPDAVIWWRVLLGGVLMTGGIGFLGGFVFYRDSKRGKVKPPAWKTK' A
#
# COMPACT_ATOMS: atom_id res chain seq x y z
N MET A 1 17.34 10.62 -17.77
CA MET A 1 16.19 11.15 -16.98
C MET A 1 14.94 10.27 -17.10
N LEU A 2 14.57 9.83 -18.31
CA LEU A 2 13.39 8.99 -18.57
C LEU A 2 13.24 7.74 -17.67
N LYS A 3 14.31 6.97 -17.45
CA LYS A 3 14.29 5.78 -16.56
C LYS A 3 13.83 6.10 -15.13
N LYS A 4 14.20 7.27 -14.60
CA LYS A 4 13.79 7.69 -13.24
C LYS A 4 12.30 8.05 -13.22
N MET A 5 11.79 8.72 -14.26
CA MET A 5 10.35 9.03 -14.37
C MET A 5 9.50 7.77 -14.43
N ILE A 6 9.92 6.75 -15.18
CA ILE A 6 9.20 5.48 -15.27
C ILE A 6 9.08 4.82 -13.89
N VAL A 7 10.18 4.80 -13.12
CA VAL A 7 10.16 4.26 -11.75
C VAL A 7 9.18 5.04 -10.88
N TRP A 8 9.19 6.37 -10.93
CA TRP A 8 8.23 7.20 -10.19
C TRP A 8 6.78 6.96 -10.60
N ALA A 9 6.51 6.82 -11.91
CA ALA A 9 5.17 6.53 -12.41
C ALA A 9 4.65 5.17 -11.89
N ILE A 10 5.50 4.14 -11.86
CA ILE A 10 5.15 2.83 -11.30
C ILE A 10 4.84 2.96 -9.80
N LEU A 11 5.69 3.64 -9.02
CA LEU A 11 5.47 3.81 -7.59
C LEU A 11 4.20 4.61 -7.28
N LEU A 12 3.92 5.66 -8.07
CA LEU A 12 2.67 6.41 -7.97
C LEU A 12 1.47 5.53 -8.32
N GLY A 13 1.57 4.70 -9.36
CA GLY A 13 0.52 3.74 -9.70
C GLY A 13 0.21 2.79 -8.55
N ILE A 14 1.23 2.22 -7.91
CA ILE A 14 1.04 1.35 -6.73
C ILE A 14 0.43 2.13 -5.56
N PHE A 15 0.86 3.37 -5.32
CA PHE A 15 0.29 4.23 -4.29
C PHE A 15 -1.21 4.50 -4.52
N LEU A 16 -1.61 4.79 -5.76
CA LEU A 16 -3.01 5.00 -6.13
C LEU A 16 -3.84 3.72 -5.96
N ILE A 17 -3.28 2.55 -6.32
CA ILE A 17 -3.94 1.25 -6.09
C ILE A 17 -4.15 0.99 -4.60
N ALA A 18 -3.17 1.29 -3.76
CA ALA A 18 -3.30 1.17 -2.30
C ALA A 18 -4.40 2.10 -1.76
N GLY A 19 -4.44 3.35 -2.22
CA GLY A 19 -5.48 4.32 -1.87
C GLY A 19 -6.87 3.91 -2.34
N TYR A 20 -6.98 3.29 -3.52
CA TYR A 20 -8.23 2.73 -4.00
C TYR A 20 -8.72 1.58 -3.10
N GLY A 21 -7.82 0.72 -2.64
CA GLY A 21 -8.13 -0.33 -1.66
C GLY A 21 -8.73 0.22 -0.36
N LEU A 22 -8.13 1.29 0.19
CA LEU A 22 -8.68 2.02 1.33
C LEU A 22 -10.07 2.58 1.07
N ASN A 23 -10.27 3.19 -0.10
CA ASN A 23 -11.57 3.73 -0.48
C ASN A 23 -12.63 2.62 -0.60
N LEU A 24 -12.26 1.44 -1.11
CA LEU A 24 -13.16 0.29 -1.22
C LEU A 24 -13.67 -0.16 0.15
N ILE A 25 -12.79 -0.21 1.15
CA ILE A 25 -13.15 -0.52 2.55
C ILE A 25 -14.10 0.55 3.10
N ARG A 26 -13.77 1.84 2.88
CA ARG A 26 -14.63 2.97 3.32
C ARG A 26 -16.04 2.83 2.76
N ILE A 27 -16.17 2.58 1.46
CA ILE A 27 -17.48 2.41 0.80
C ILE A 27 -18.21 1.20 1.38
N ALA A 28 -17.51 0.08 1.63
CA ALA A 28 -18.11 -1.11 2.23
C ALA A 28 -18.72 -0.81 3.61
N ILE A 29 -18.02 -0.03 4.44
CA ILE A 29 -18.50 0.38 5.78
C ILE A 29 -19.73 1.27 5.66
N VAL A 30 -19.69 2.28 4.78
CA VAL A 30 -20.82 3.22 4.58
C VAL A 30 -22.05 2.49 4.04
N ASP A 31 -21.88 1.60 3.06
CA ASP A 31 -22.98 0.82 2.49
C ASP A 31 -23.62 -0.08 3.55
N LYS A 32 -22.84 -0.68 4.46
CA LYS A 32 -23.38 -1.51 5.53
C LYS A 32 -24.19 -0.73 6.56
N MET A 33 -23.78 0.52 6.81
CA MET A 33 -24.47 1.43 7.72
C MET A 33 -25.79 1.93 7.11
N ALA A 34 -25.80 2.21 5.80
CA ALA A 34 -27.01 2.67 5.09
C ALA A 34 -27.97 1.53 4.77
N HIS A 35 -27.44 0.35 4.42
CA HIS A 35 -28.18 -0.82 3.98
C HIS A 35 -27.70 -2.05 4.77
N PRO A 36 -28.40 -2.43 5.86
CA PRO A 36 -27.98 -3.54 6.72
C PRO A 36 -27.88 -4.89 6.01
N ASP A 37 -28.57 -5.08 4.90
CA ASP A 37 -28.57 -6.27 4.03
C ASP A 37 -27.42 -6.28 3.00
N ALA A 38 -26.66 -5.18 2.86
CA ALA A 38 -25.55 -5.11 1.93
C ALA A 38 -24.47 -6.17 2.21
N VAL A 39 -24.02 -6.82 1.12
CA VAL A 39 -22.94 -7.82 1.12
C VAL A 39 -21.60 -7.11 0.90
N ILE A 40 -20.78 -7.03 1.96
CA ILE A 40 -19.58 -6.17 1.98
C ILE A 40 -18.25 -6.94 2.03
N TRP A 41 -18.28 -8.24 2.32
CA TRP A 41 -17.08 -9.02 2.65
C TRP A 41 -16.04 -9.00 1.51
N TRP A 42 -16.47 -9.07 0.25
CA TRP A 42 -15.57 -9.07 -0.90
C TRP A 42 -14.87 -7.71 -1.08
N ARG A 43 -15.57 -6.61 -0.79
CA ARG A 43 -15.01 -5.24 -0.85
C ARG A 43 -13.96 -5.05 0.23
N VAL A 44 -14.23 -5.58 1.43
CA VAL A 44 -13.27 -5.54 2.54
C VAL A 44 -12.04 -6.41 2.25
N LEU A 45 -12.21 -7.63 1.74
CA LEU A 45 -11.10 -8.50 1.38
C LEU A 45 -10.25 -7.91 0.25
N LEU A 46 -10.88 -7.50 -0.85
CA LEU A 46 -10.18 -6.92 -1.99
C LEU A 46 -9.50 -5.61 -1.60
N GLY A 47 -10.20 -4.74 -0.87
CA GLY A 47 -9.65 -3.48 -0.39
C GLY A 47 -8.47 -3.69 0.56
N GLY A 48 -8.57 -4.67 1.46
CA GLY A 48 -7.51 -5.06 2.37
C GLY A 48 -6.27 -5.57 1.64
N VAL A 49 -6.43 -6.44 0.63
CA VAL A 49 -5.33 -6.94 -0.19
C VAL A 49 -4.66 -5.82 -0.98
N LEU A 50 -5.44 -4.95 -1.63
CA LEU A 50 -4.89 -3.82 -2.40
C LEU A 50 -4.15 -2.82 -1.50
N MET A 51 -4.71 -2.51 -0.33
CA MET A 51 -4.10 -1.60 0.64
C MET A 51 -2.80 -2.18 1.21
N THR A 52 -2.87 -3.37 1.81
CA THR A 52 -1.71 -3.99 2.48
C THR A 52 -0.64 -4.40 1.48
N GLY A 53 -1.03 -4.93 0.33
CA GLY A 53 -0.13 -5.27 -0.77
C GLY A 53 0.57 -4.04 -1.35
N GLY A 54 -0.17 -2.95 -1.57
CA GLY A 54 0.41 -1.70 -2.08
C GLY A 54 1.37 -1.04 -1.10
N ILE A 55 1.00 -0.92 0.17
CA ILE A 55 1.87 -0.37 1.23
C ILE A 55 3.10 -1.27 1.43
N GLY A 56 2.90 -2.59 1.50
CA GLY A 56 3.96 -3.58 1.66
C GLY A 56 4.96 -3.53 0.50
N PHE A 57 4.47 -3.41 -0.74
CA PHE A 57 5.32 -3.23 -1.91
C PHE A 57 6.12 -1.93 -1.86
N LEU A 58 5.49 -0.79 -1.54
CA LEU A 58 6.17 0.50 -1.46
C LEU A 58 7.26 0.50 -0.38
N GLY A 59 6.95 0.01 0.82
CA GLY A 59 7.91 -0.13 1.91
C GLY A 59 9.04 -1.09 1.56
N GLY A 60 8.72 -2.25 1.00
CA GLY A 60 9.70 -3.25 0.55
C GLY A 60 10.61 -2.73 -0.56
N PHE A 61 10.07 -1.97 -1.53
CA PHE A 61 10.86 -1.33 -2.57
C PHE A 61 11.84 -0.31 -2.01
N VAL A 62 11.39 0.57 -1.10
CA VAL A 62 12.25 1.57 -0.45
C VAL A 62 13.36 0.88 0.34
N PHE A 63 13.02 -0.14 1.13
CA PHE A 63 13.97 -0.92 1.90
C PHE A 63 15.02 -1.61 1.00
N TYR A 64 14.57 -2.31 -0.05
CA TYR A 64 15.47 -2.97 -1.00
C TYR A 64 16.42 -1.97 -1.68
N ARG A 65 15.88 -0.85 -2.15
CA ARG A 65 16.65 0.23 -2.79
C ARG A 65 17.71 0.80 -1.85
N ASP A 66 17.35 1.05 -0.61
CA ASP A 66 18.24 1.68 0.37
C ASP A 66 19.29 0.69 0.90
N SER A 67 18.94 -0.60 1.00
CA SER A 67 19.87 -1.68 1.35
C SER A 67 20.99 -1.79 0.32
N LYS A 68 20.65 -1.79 -0.97
CA LYS A 68 21.64 -1.82 -2.07
C LYS A 68 22.57 -0.60 -2.11
N ARG A 69 22.20 0.49 -1.43
CA ARG A 69 22.99 1.73 -1.36
C ARG A 69 23.74 1.89 -0.03
N GLY A 70 23.71 0.88 0.85
CA GLY A 70 24.33 0.94 2.16
C GLY A 70 23.72 1.99 3.10
N LYS A 71 22.47 2.42 2.84
CA LYS A 71 21.79 3.47 3.62
C LYS A 71 20.94 2.94 4.77
N VAL A 72 20.75 1.63 4.84
CA VAL A 72 19.99 0.98 5.92
C VAL A 72 20.86 0.96 7.17
N LYS A 73 20.46 1.75 8.17
CA LYS A 73 21.10 1.72 9.49
C LYS A 73 20.70 0.45 10.24
N PRO A 74 21.55 -0.06 11.14
CA PRO A 74 21.14 -1.07 12.09
C PRO A 74 19.90 -0.58 12.84
N PRO A 75 18.94 -1.47 13.14
CA PRO A 75 17.79 -1.07 13.94
C PRO A 75 18.24 -0.54 15.30
N ALA A 76 17.50 0.42 15.84
CA ALA A 76 17.88 1.14 17.06
C ALA A 76 18.05 0.21 18.29
N TRP A 77 17.41 -0.95 18.29
CA TRP A 77 17.59 -1.97 19.34
C TRP A 77 18.89 -2.79 19.21
N LYS A 78 19.70 -2.58 18.16
CA LYS A 78 21.01 -3.23 17.96
C LYS A 78 22.21 -2.27 18.06
N THR A 79 21.99 -0.98 18.27
CA THR A 79 23.09 -0.05 18.58
C THR A 79 23.52 -0.24 20.03
N LYS A 80 24.68 -0.89 20.22
CA LYS A 80 25.44 -0.84 21.48
C LYS A 80 26.08 0.53 21.64
#